data_AF-A0A1H7XL54-F1
#
_entry.id   AF-A0A1H7XL54-F1
#
_cell.length_a   1.000
_cell.length_b   1.000
_cell.length_c   1.000
_cell.angle_alpha   90.00
_cell.angle_beta   90.00
_cell.angle_gamma   90.00
#
_symmetry.space_group_name_H-M   'P 1'
#
loop_
_entity.id
_entity.type
_entity.pdbx_description
1 polymer ?
#
loop_
_entity_poly.entity_id
_entity_poly.type
_entity_poly.pdbx_seq_one_letter_code
_entity_poly.pdbx_strand_id
1 'polypeptide(L)'
;MKFSSVGEPERTPAKLRYLAICASVVPLWFLGTFLLLTLRSIPETDDFCFSDQAGFFETVIQWYRYVGGRVVPLSLMQIPAKLGRVIGVDYFSFYELFLLLLAVCFVLAMLFVMRRLWPHKSRSEQLFFGFLFAAILVSTAPSPREMLYWLPGVTCYTIPEALVILIIAELSVALFDQRRLDAATIYWLAAACAIASLCNEFTPVWVLGWILGSFLLRWLTQRANLQALEHAILASVTVATGAVVLFAPGNAVRRAQYSAGGALEQSLQLAVSDFTQSINHVFAAPEVIIWLVGVAAFSLSKPEWRQARLGHLVVVSVYLLFGAALCAYVAHFIGRYSAAENLASRARNEVEGLLIAGLTFSVCFASNWLGARIRDVLPRTQPLGSALAALIVVALSGASWWALSDGAAAQRLGRDRASVGPFWLASMARHARLSLPGDKDVLVSPLLVFPPLLANQDLVENPDRLPNDCIARFYGKQTVRLRIEPPTEFLAAFSRFLPGLQRNIGQMPAGEIRLSDLNNRSIEVPQTLVQGPNLSTPWGSMRLVREGALMQFDLDRLPASVCVPLYRGLGDIRGIDKIEPTSLAAGFEDAPVSEESAVKACSLRTEFIRFLVSAPAGDR
;
A
#
# COMPACT_ATOMS: atom_id res chain seq x y z
N MET A 1 -42.53 29.89 23.82
CA MET A 1 -41.95 28.52 23.78
C MET A 1 -40.95 28.39 24.91
N LYS A 2 -41.21 27.53 25.91
CA LYS A 2 -40.24 27.21 26.96
C LYS A 2 -39.17 26.30 26.34
N PHE A 3 -37.92 26.75 26.28
CA PHE A 3 -36.80 25.84 26.02
C PHE A 3 -36.69 24.90 27.21
N SER A 4 -37.18 23.69 27.06
CA SER A 4 -36.93 22.60 28.00
C SER A 4 -35.43 22.48 28.16
N SER A 5 -34.96 22.55 29.42
CA SER A 5 -33.57 22.33 29.81
C SER A 5 -33.00 21.15 29.02
N VAL A 6 -31.91 21.40 28.28
CA VAL A 6 -31.14 20.37 27.60
C VAL A 6 -30.75 19.35 28.68
N GLY A 7 -31.42 18.20 28.68
CA GLY A 7 -31.17 17.15 29.68
C GLY A 7 -29.70 16.79 29.66
N GLU A 8 -29.09 16.62 30.84
CA GLU A 8 -27.70 16.19 30.95
C GLU A 8 -27.48 14.95 30.08
N PRO A 9 -26.37 14.89 29.32
CA PRO A 9 -26.08 13.75 28.47
C PRO A 9 -26.07 12.48 29.32
N GLU A 10 -26.97 11.55 29.01
CA GLU A 10 -27.13 10.29 29.71
C GLU A 10 -25.78 9.59 29.78
N ARG A 11 -25.22 9.44 31.00
CA ARG A 11 -23.88 8.89 31.18
C ARG A 11 -23.86 7.47 30.65
N THR A 12 -23.03 7.22 29.63
CA THR A 12 -22.81 5.89 29.08
C THR A 12 -22.50 4.90 30.21
N PRO A 13 -23.17 3.73 30.30
CA PRO A 13 -22.90 2.77 31.36
C PRO A 13 -21.42 2.39 31.40
N ALA A 14 -20.82 2.37 32.60
CA ALA A 14 -19.40 2.07 32.77
C ALA A 14 -18.98 0.76 32.08
N LYS A 15 -19.85 -0.27 32.12
CA LYS A 15 -19.65 -1.57 31.46
C LYS A 15 -19.39 -1.44 29.95
N LEU A 16 -20.16 -0.61 29.25
CA LEU A 16 -19.98 -0.41 27.79
C LEU A 16 -18.65 0.26 27.47
N ARG A 17 -18.18 1.17 28.33
CA ARG A 17 -16.87 1.82 28.16
C ARG A 17 -15.73 0.81 28.26
N TYR A 18 -15.76 -0.07 29.26
CA TYR A 18 -14.75 -1.13 29.41
C TYR A 18 -14.79 -2.11 28.23
N LEU A 19 -15.98 -2.51 27.77
CA LEU A 19 -16.12 -3.39 26.62
C LEU A 19 -15.52 -2.78 25.34
N ALA A 20 -15.77 -1.50 25.06
CA ALA A 20 -15.20 -0.83 23.90
C ALA A 20 -13.66 -0.69 23.99
N ILE A 21 -13.11 -0.47 25.19
CA ILE A 21 -11.65 -0.47 25.42
C ILE A 21 -11.07 -1.86 25.15
N CYS A 22 -11.66 -2.92 25.69
CA CYS A 22 -11.22 -4.29 25.43
C CYS A 22 -11.34 -4.66 23.95
N ALA A 23 -12.44 -4.27 23.30
CA ALA A 23 -12.64 -4.50 21.86
C ALA A 23 -11.61 -3.75 20.99
N SER A 24 -11.09 -2.62 21.47
CA SER A 24 -10.05 -1.86 20.76
C SER A 24 -8.72 -2.61 20.66
N VAL A 25 -8.49 -3.64 21.49
CA VAL A 25 -7.27 -4.47 21.43
C VAL A 25 -7.11 -5.14 20.07
N VAL A 26 -8.20 -5.58 19.44
CA VAL A 26 -8.16 -6.23 18.11
C VAL A 26 -7.58 -5.31 17.03
N PRO A 27 -8.18 -4.14 16.71
CA PRO A 27 -7.61 -3.26 15.71
C PRO A 27 -6.27 -2.65 16.16
N LEU A 28 -6.04 -2.42 17.45
CA LEU A 28 -4.75 -1.96 17.95
C LEU A 28 -3.63 -2.97 17.76
N TRP A 29 -3.90 -4.26 17.96
CA TRP A 29 -2.92 -5.32 17.72
C TRP A 29 -2.57 -5.40 16.23
N PHE A 30 -3.59 -5.34 15.37
CA PHE A 30 -3.39 -5.32 13.92
C PHE A 30 -2.57 -4.10 13.50
N LEU A 31 -3.02 -2.89 13.83
CA LEU A 31 -2.31 -1.64 13.51
C LEU A 31 -0.92 -1.60 14.12
N GLY A 32 -0.78 -2.01 15.39
CA GLY A 32 0.50 -2.06 16.10
C GLY A 32 1.51 -2.95 15.39
N THR A 33 1.07 -4.07 14.80
CA THR A 33 1.94 -4.96 14.02
C THR A 33 2.49 -4.26 12.77
N PHE A 34 1.64 -3.55 12.02
CA PHE A 34 2.07 -2.80 10.83
C PHE A 34 2.89 -1.55 11.20
N LEU A 35 2.51 -0.83 12.26
CA LEU A 35 3.26 0.32 12.76
C LEU A 35 4.66 -0.09 13.23
N LEU A 36 4.81 -1.20 13.96
CA LEU A 36 6.14 -1.70 14.35
C LEU A 36 6.98 -2.13 13.15
N LEU A 37 6.35 -2.56 12.06
CA LEU A 37 7.06 -2.92 10.84
C LEU A 37 7.66 -1.70 10.11
N THR A 38 7.16 -0.48 10.36
CA THR A 38 7.79 0.75 9.83
C THR A 38 9.23 0.94 10.33
N LEU A 39 9.57 0.39 11.50
CA LEU A 39 10.93 0.36 12.07
C LEU A 39 11.85 -0.65 11.36
N ARG A 40 11.38 -1.25 10.26
CA ARG A 40 12.16 -2.12 9.37
C ARG A 40 12.09 -1.63 7.92
N SER A 41 11.47 -0.48 7.67
CA SER A 41 11.42 0.12 6.35
C SER A 41 12.79 0.67 5.98
N ILE A 42 13.17 0.50 4.72
CA ILE A 42 14.42 1.01 4.20
C ILE A 42 14.15 1.92 3.00
N PRO A 43 14.95 2.99 2.82
CA PRO A 43 14.83 3.85 1.65
C PRO A 43 15.01 3.06 0.36
N GLU A 44 14.18 3.36 -0.64
CA GLU A 44 14.26 2.78 -1.98
C GLU A 44 14.84 3.79 -2.98
N THR A 45 14.88 3.39 -4.26
CA THR A 45 15.44 4.16 -5.39
C THR A 45 15.13 5.66 -5.33
N ASP A 46 13.83 5.98 -5.30
CA ASP A 46 13.33 7.34 -5.35
C ASP A 46 13.80 8.15 -4.13
N ASP A 47 13.83 7.52 -2.94
CA ASP A 47 14.24 8.16 -1.70
C ASP A 47 15.69 8.65 -1.75
N PHE A 48 16.59 7.85 -2.35
CA PHE A 48 17.97 8.26 -2.59
C PHE A 48 18.05 9.37 -3.65
N CYS A 49 17.28 9.26 -4.73
CA CYS A 49 17.26 10.28 -5.79
C CYS A 49 16.75 11.64 -5.31
N PHE A 50 15.77 11.67 -4.40
CA PHE A 50 15.28 12.92 -3.79
C PHE A 50 16.25 13.50 -2.78
N SER A 51 17.12 12.67 -2.21
CA SER A 51 18.09 13.07 -1.19
C SER A 51 19.38 13.69 -1.74
N ASP A 52 19.39 14.05 -3.04
CA ASP A 52 20.53 14.60 -3.77
C ASP A 52 21.12 15.86 -3.08
N GLN A 53 22.37 16.15 -3.40
CA GLN A 53 23.18 17.18 -2.75
C GLN A 53 22.77 18.61 -3.09
N ALA A 54 21.90 18.82 -4.09
CA ALA A 54 21.32 20.12 -4.39
C ALA A 54 20.59 20.72 -3.16
N GLY A 55 20.40 22.05 -3.17
CA GLY A 55 19.64 22.73 -2.11
C GLY A 55 18.20 22.22 -2.03
N PHE A 56 17.56 22.28 -0.86
CA PHE A 56 16.19 21.76 -0.65
C PHE A 56 15.20 22.24 -1.72
N PHE A 57 15.17 23.56 -1.96
CA PHE A 57 14.29 24.17 -2.96
C PHE A 57 14.72 23.88 -4.40
N GLU A 58 16.03 23.78 -4.64
CA GLU A 58 16.57 23.48 -5.97
C GLU A 58 16.15 22.09 -6.42
N THR A 59 16.24 21.09 -5.53
CA THR A 59 15.74 19.74 -5.78
C THR A 59 14.23 19.76 -6.10
N VAL A 60 13.40 20.44 -5.30
CA VAL A 60 11.96 20.53 -5.59
C VAL A 60 11.70 21.15 -6.98
N ILE A 61 12.39 22.23 -7.32
CA ILE A 61 12.23 22.93 -8.61
C ILE A 61 12.68 22.04 -9.77
N GLN A 62 13.80 21.34 -9.63
CA GLN A 62 14.31 20.45 -10.66
C GLN A 62 13.30 19.32 -10.94
N TRP A 63 12.83 18.65 -9.90
CA TRP A 63 11.84 17.58 -10.06
C TRP A 63 10.50 18.09 -10.58
N TYR A 64 10.05 19.27 -10.15
CA TYR A 64 8.86 19.94 -10.69
C TYR A 64 8.95 20.17 -12.20
N ARG A 65 10.15 20.55 -12.69
CA ARG A 65 10.39 20.83 -14.11
C ARG A 65 10.59 19.58 -14.96
N TYR A 66 11.21 18.53 -14.42
CA TYR A 66 11.67 17.40 -15.23
C TYR A 66 10.96 16.07 -14.96
N VAL A 67 10.25 15.93 -13.83
CA VAL A 67 9.63 14.64 -13.45
C VAL A 67 8.14 14.73 -13.16
N GLY A 68 7.69 15.69 -12.35
CA GLY A 68 6.25 15.82 -12.04
C GLY A 68 5.89 16.92 -11.07
N GLY A 69 4.62 17.35 -11.10
CA GLY A 69 4.14 18.56 -10.39
C GLY A 69 3.92 18.47 -8.88
N ARG A 70 4.38 17.42 -8.22
CA ARG A 70 3.95 17.04 -6.86
C ARG A 70 4.69 17.80 -5.77
N VAL A 71 4.38 19.08 -5.58
CA VAL A 71 5.17 19.99 -4.73
C VAL A 71 5.27 19.52 -3.27
N VAL A 72 4.15 19.14 -2.64
CA VAL A 72 4.14 18.73 -1.22
C VAL A 72 4.94 17.45 -1.01
N PRO A 73 4.71 16.35 -1.76
CA PRO A 73 5.48 15.12 -1.62
C PRO A 73 6.97 15.32 -1.88
N LEU A 74 7.34 16.06 -2.94
CA LEU A 74 8.74 16.38 -3.25
C LEU A 74 9.44 17.13 -2.10
N SER A 75 8.70 17.93 -1.35
CA SER A 75 9.21 18.63 -0.17
C SER A 75 9.36 17.68 1.02
N LEU A 76 8.36 16.84 1.28
CA LEU A 76 8.34 15.91 2.41
C LEU A 76 9.38 14.79 2.26
N MET A 77 9.60 14.28 1.05
CA MET A 77 10.57 13.20 0.77
C MET A 77 12.01 13.59 1.08
N GLN A 78 12.33 14.90 1.07
CA GLN A 78 13.68 15.39 1.38
C GLN A 78 13.94 15.55 2.88
N ILE A 79 12.89 15.62 3.70
CA ILE A 79 13.02 15.90 5.13
C ILE A 79 13.95 14.90 5.82
N PRO A 80 13.83 13.57 5.60
CA PRO A 80 14.67 12.64 6.32
C PRO A 80 16.17 12.82 6.10
N ALA A 81 16.59 13.03 4.85
CA ALA A 81 18.00 13.23 4.54
C ALA A 81 18.52 14.58 5.03
N LYS A 82 17.77 15.68 4.83
CA LYS A 82 18.25 17.03 5.16
C LYS A 82 18.21 17.28 6.67
N LEU A 83 17.09 16.96 7.32
CA LEU A 83 16.96 17.18 8.77
C LEU A 83 17.82 16.19 9.56
N GLY A 84 17.90 14.93 9.16
CA GLY A 84 18.78 13.93 9.77
C GLY A 84 20.23 14.38 9.84
N ARG A 85 20.77 14.95 8.73
CA ARG A 85 22.12 15.54 8.71
C ARG A 85 22.28 16.70 9.69
N VAL A 86 21.28 17.58 9.82
CA VAL A 86 21.34 18.75 10.73
C VAL A 86 21.36 18.32 12.19
N ILE A 87 20.57 17.32 12.56
CA ILE A 87 20.46 16.84 13.94
C ILE A 87 21.48 15.76 14.29
N GLY A 88 22.26 15.27 13.31
CA GLY A 88 23.24 14.20 13.50
C GLY A 88 22.63 12.80 13.70
N VAL A 89 21.43 12.56 13.16
CA VAL A 89 20.78 11.23 13.17
C VAL A 89 20.99 10.58 11.81
N ASP A 90 21.32 9.29 11.83
CA ASP A 90 21.47 8.50 10.61
C ASP A 90 20.22 8.56 9.72
N TYR A 91 20.43 8.56 8.40
CA TYR A 91 19.35 8.70 7.42
C TYR A 91 18.32 7.57 7.51
N PHE A 92 18.76 6.31 7.67
CA PHE A 92 17.83 5.18 7.74
C PHE A 92 16.99 5.25 9.02
N SER A 93 17.64 5.54 10.15
CA SER A 93 16.94 5.71 11.43
C SER A 93 15.92 6.85 11.39
N PHE A 94 16.27 7.99 10.80
CA PHE A 94 15.34 9.11 10.67
C PHE A 94 14.21 8.81 9.68
N TYR A 95 14.49 8.10 8.59
CA TYR A 95 13.50 7.64 7.62
C TYR A 95 12.43 6.76 8.27
N GLU A 96 12.84 5.75 9.05
CA GLU A 96 11.93 4.87 9.82
C GLU A 96 11.04 5.67 10.79
N LEU A 97 11.64 6.58 11.57
CA LEU A 97 10.90 7.44 12.51
C LEU A 97 9.92 8.38 11.81
N PHE A 98 10.32 8.91 10.64
CA PHE A 98 9.47 9.79 9.86
C PHE A 98 8.26 9.06 9.27
N LEU A 99 8.45 7.85 8.72
CA LEU A 99 7.35 6.99 8.28
C LEU A 99 6.42 6.61 9.42
N LEU A 100 6.98 6.23 10.58
CA LEU A 100 6.18 5.93 11.77
C LEU A 100 5.33 7.14 12.20
N LEU A 101 5.91 8.34 12.21
CA LEU A 101 5.19 9.57 12.51
C LEU A 101 4.03 9.79 11.54
N LEU A 102 4.26 9.65 10.23
CA LEU A 102 3.22 9.79 9.21
C LEU A 102 2.10 8.74 9.38
N ALA A 103 2.45 7.49 9.67
CA ALA A 103 1.48 6.43 9.92
C ALA A 103 0.66 6.67 11.21
N VAL A 104 1.28 7.19 12.28
CA VAL A 104 0.57 7.60 13.50
C VAL A 104 -0.37 8.78 13.20
N CYS A 105 0.09 9.78 12.44
CA CYS A 105 -0.76 10.90 11.99
C CYS A 105 -1.97 10.41 11.19
N PHE A 106 -1.80 9.42 10.32
CA PHE A 106 -2.90 8.77 9.60
C PHE A 106 -3.93 8.15 10.56
N VAL A 107 -3.49 7.36 11.55
CA VAL A 107 -4.39 6.78 12.57
C VAL A 107 -5.10 7.86 13.38
N LEU A 108 -4.39 8.93 13.79
CA LEU A 108 -4.97 10.06 14.51
C LEU A 108 -6.02 10.80 13.67
N ALA A 109 -5.81 10.94 12.36
CA ALA A 109 -6.80 11.50 11.45
C ALA A 109 -8.08 10.64 11.46
N MET A 110 -7.97 9.31 11.36
CA MET A 110 -9.14 8.42 11.40
C MET A 110 -9.89 8.48 12.75
N LEU A 111 -9.17 8.56 13.87
CA LEU A 111 -9.77 8.79 15.19
C LEU A 111 -10.55 10.11 15.24
N PHE A 112 -9.99 11.18 14.66
CA PHE A 112 -10.67 12.47 14.57
C PHE A 112 -11.93 12.39 13.70
N VAL A 113 -11.85 11.70 12.55
CA VAL A 113 -13.00 11.48 11.65
C VAL A 113 -14.15 10.79 12.40
N MET A 114 -13.88 9.73 13.16
CA MET A 114 -14.91 9.04 13.93
C MET A 114 -15.49 9.89 15.07
N ARG A 115 -14.66 10.73 15.70
CA ARG A 115 -15.14 11.72 16.68
C ARG A 115 -16.08 12.73 16.04
N ARG A 116 -15.82 13.14 14.79
CA ARG A 116 -16.71 14.04 14.03
C ARG A 116 -17.99 13.35 13.59
N LEU A 117 -17.91 12.09 13.16
CA LEU A 117 -19.06 11.31 12.75
C LEU A 117 -19.99 10.97 13.92
N TRP A 118 -19.46 10.82 15.13
CA TRP A 118 -20.26 10.47 16.32
C TRP A 118 -19.88 11.31 17.56
N PRO A 119 -20.16 12.62 17.59
CA PRO A 119 -19.65 13.54 18.60
C PRO A 119 -20.16 13.29 20.02
N HIS A 120 -21.34 12.68 20.18
CA HIS A 120 -21.95 12.43 21.49
C HIS A 120 -21.69 11.02 22.04
N LYS A 121 -20.97 10.17 21.29
CA LYS A 121 -20.60 8.83 21.77
C LYS A 121 -19.49 8.90 22.80
N SER A 122 -19.35 7.84 23.58
CA SER A 122 -18.27 7.77 24.56
C SER A 122 -16.91 7.76 23.84
N ARG A 123 -15.90 8.34 24.48
CA ARG A 123 -14.54 8.37 23.93
C ARG A 123 -14.01 6.96 23.63
N SER A 124 -14.36 5.97 24.43
CA SER A 124 -14.00 4.57 24.20
C SER A 124 -14.61 3.98 22.93
N GLU A 125 -15.88 4.31 22.64
CA GLU A 125 -16.52 3.90 21.37
C GLU A 125 -15.85 4.61 20.19
N GLN A 126 -15.58 5.91 20.30
CA GLN A 126 -14.88 6.68 19.25
C GLN A 126 -13.48 6.13 18.97
N LEU A 127 -12.74 5.75 20.02
CA LEU A 127 -11.43 5.10 19.89
C LEU A 127 -11.55 3.75 19.17
N PHE A 128 -12.45 2.88 19.62
CA PHE A 128 -12.68 1.58 18.99
C PHE A 128 -12.98 1.70 17.50
N PHE A 129 -13.96 2.52 17.13
CA PHE A 129 -14.34 2.70 15.73
C PHE A 129 -13.24 3.39 14.91
N GLY A 130 -12.47 4.32 15.47
CA GLY A 130 -11.42 4.99 14.72
C GLY A 130 -10.18 4.12 14.51
N PHE A 131 -9.80 3.30 15.50
CA PHE A 131 -8.79 2.26 15.28
C PHE A 131 -9.28 1.20 14.30
N LEU A 132 -10.54 0.76 14.42
CA LEU A 132 -11.09 -0.20 13.48
C LEU A 132 -11.12 0.37 12.07
N PHE A 133 -11.56 1.62 11.87
CA PHE A 133 -11.56 2.24 10.55
C PHE A 133 -10.17 2.32 9.92
N ALA A 134 -9.16 2.75 10.68
CA ALA A 134 -7.78 2.74 10.20
C ALA A 134 -7.28 1.32 9.88
N ALA A 135 -7.63 0.32 10.68
CA ALA A 135 -7.27 -1.08 10.43
C ALA A 135 -7.91 -1.62 9.15
N ILE A 136 -9.18 -1.26 8.87
CA ILE A 136 -9.87 -1.63 7.63
C ILE A 136 -9.15 -1.03 6.42
N LEU A 137 -8.81 0.26 6.45
CA LEU A 137 -8.10 0.91 5.35
C LEU A 137 -6.74 0.25 5.08
N VAL A 138 -5.98 -0.09 6.13
CA VAL A 138 -4.70 -0.80 5.97
C VAL A 138 -4.89 -2.24 5.48
N SER A 139 -5.89 -2.97 5.99
CA SER A 139 -6.18 -4.36 5.61
C SER A 139 -6.56 -4.50 4.14
N THR A 140 -7.35 -3.54 3.66
CA THR A 140 -7.92 -3.51 2.31
C THR A 140 -7.02 -2.82 1.30
N ALA A 141 -5.93 -2.20 1.74
CA ALA A 141 -5.02 -1.51 0.85
C ALA A 141 -4.46 -2.46 -0.24
N PRO A 142 -4.62 -2.12 -1.54
CA PRO A 142 -3.97 -2.82 -2.64
C PRO A 142 -2.48 -3.09 -2.42
N SER A 143 -1.78 -2.18 -1.73
CA SER A 143 -0.40 -2.39 -1.29
C SER A 143 -0.10 -1.68 0.04
N PRO A 144 0.01 -2.42 1.16
CA PRO A 144 0.45 -1.85 2.43
C PRO A 144 1.86 -1.25 2.37
N ARG A 145 2.75 -1.79 1.51
CA ARG A 145 4.09 -1.23 1.24
C ARG A 145 3.99 0.23 0.82
N GLU A 146 3.17 0.46 -0.19
CA GLU A 146 2.98 1.78 -0.80
C GLU A 146 2.20 2.73 0.13
N MET A 147 1.42 2.20 1.08
CA MET A 147 0.64 2.98 2.04
C MET A 147 1.44 3.39 3.29
N LEU A 148 2.40 2.57 3.73
CA LEU A 148 3.04 2.73 5.05
C LEU A 148 4.58 2.74 5.03
N TYR A 149 5.23 2.06 4.09
CA TYR A 149 6.67 1.74 4.19
C TYR A 149 7.53 2.41 3.11
N TRP A 150 6.90 2.95 2.06
CA TRP A 150 7.59 3.65 0.99
C TRP A 150 7.19 5.12 0.95
N LEU A 151 8.13 6.01 1.29
CA LEU A 151 7.86 7.43 1.52
C LEU A 151 7.22 8.17 0.34
N PRO A 152 7.57 7.91 -0.94
CA PRO A 152 6.87 8.48 -2.08
C PRO A 152 5.40 8.04 -2.14
N GLY A 153 5.11 6.78 -1.84
CA GLY A 153 3.74 6.27 -1.71
C GLY A 153 2.95 6.98 -0.62
N VAL A 154 3.52 7.03 0.59
CA VAL A 154 2.88 7.67 1.76
C VAL A 154 2.59 9.15 1.50
N THR A 155 3.59 9.90 1.04
CA THR A 155 3.49 11.36 0.89
C THR A 155 2.63 11.76 -0.31
N CYS A 156 2.69 11.03 -1.42
CA CYS A 156 1.89 11.32 -2.61
C CYS A 156 0.42 10.89 -2.49
N TYR A 157 0.09 9.88 -1.67
CA TYR A 157 -1.23 9.23 -1.74
C TYR A 157 -1.90 9.03 -0.37
N THR A 158 -1.17 8.59 0.67
CA THR A 158 -1.78 8.37 2.00
C THR A 158 -2.06 9.67 2.76
N ILE A 159 -1.17 10.67 2.65
CA ILE A 159 -1.41 12.00 3.21
C ILE A 159 -2.64 12.67 2.58
N PRO A 160 -2.74 12.83 1.24
CA PRO A 160 -3.93 13.42 0.63
C PRO A 160 -5.19 12.59 0.89
N GLU A 161 -5.11 11.25 0.92
CA GLU A 161 -6.23 10.39 1.32
C GLU A 161 -6.78 10.81 2.69
N ALA A 162 -5.93 10.88 3.72
CA ALA A 162 -6.35 11.27 5.07
C ALA A 162 -6.95 12.69 5.11
N LEU A 163 -6.34 13.65 4.40
CA LEU A 163 -6.83 15.02 4.31
C LEU A 163 -8.20 15.11 3.61
N VAL A 164 -8.40 14.37 2.52
CA VAL A 164 -9.69 14.32 1.82
C VAL A 164 -10.74 13.68 2.71
N ILE A 165 -10.44 12.60 3.44
CA ILE A 165 -11.38 12.01 4.41
C ILE A 165 -11.77 13.03 5.50
N LEU A 166 -10.82 13.82 6.00
CA LEU A 166 -11.10 14.90 6.96
C LEU A 166 -11.99 16.00 6.35
N ILE A 167 -11.74 16.39 5.09
CA ILE A 167 -12.58 17.35 4.35
C ILE A 167 -14.01 16.80 4.20
N ILE A 168 -14.16 15.54 3.77
CA ILE A 168 -15.46 14.87 3.66
C ILE A 168 -16.17 14.89 5.02
N ALA A 169 -15.45 14.57 6.10
CA ALA A 169 -16.01 14.53 7.44
C ALA A 169 -16.59 15.89 7.86
N GLU A 170 -15.80 16.96 7.76
CA GLU A 170 -16.24 18.29 8.17
C GLU A 170 -17.36 18.84 7.29
N LEU A 171 -17.27 18.68 5.96
CA LEU A 171 -18.31 19.16 5.05
C LEU A 171 -19.63 18.39 5.24
N SER A 172 -19.56 17.07 5.43
CA SER A 172 -20.74 16.22 5.62
C SER A 172 -21.40 16.45 6.96
N VAL A 173 -20.62 16.55 8.05
CA VAL A 173 -21.15 16.84 9.39
C VAL A 173 -21.74 18.25 9.44
N ALA A 174 -21.07 19.26 8.87
CA ALA A 174 -21.61 20.61 8.84
C ALA A 174 -22.90 20.70 8.02
N LEU A 175 -22.98 19.99 6.90
CA LEU A 175 -24.20 19.88 6.11
C LEU A 175 -25.30 19.18 6.91
N PHE A 176 -24.96 18.09 7.60
CA PHE A 176 -25.91 17.31 8.37
C PHE A 176 -26.51 18.08 9.56
N ASP A 177 -25.66 18.73 10.35
CA ASP A 177 -26.04 19.54 11.52
C ASP A 177 -26.68 20.88 11.13
N GLN A 178 -26.78 21.18 9.83
CA GLN A 178 -27.15 22.50 9.30
C GLN A 178 -26.27 23.61 9.88
N ARG A 179 -25.05 23.26 10.28
CA ARG A 179 -24.07 24.15 10.88
C ARG A 179 -23.41 24.98 9.79
N ARG A 180 -23.25 26.27 10.07
CA ARG A 180 -22.39 27.12 9.26
C ARG A 180 -20.93 26.81 9.57
N LEU A 181 -20.12 26.67 8.54
CA LEU A 181 -18.67 26.61 8.66
C LEU A 181 -18.19 27.97 9.20
N ASP A 182 -17.52 27.98 10.34
CA ASP A 182 -16.93 29.20 10.89
C ASP A 182 -15.60 29.53 10.21
N ALA A 183 -15.07 30.73 10.45
CA ALA A 183 -13.84 31.19 9.80
C ALA A 183 -12.66 30.25 10.09
N ALA A 184 -12.52 29.76 11.33
CA ALA A 184 -11.45 28.84 11.71
C ALA A 184 -11.53 27.52 10.94
N THR A 185 -12.73 26.95 10.80
CA THR A 185 -12.98 25.74 10.01
C THR A 185 -12.67 25.99 8.53
N ILE A 186 -13.04 27.15 7.98
CA ILE A 186 -12.72 27.51 6.59
C ILE A 186 -11.22 27.67 6.36
N TYR A 187 -10.48 28.34 7.25
CA TYR A 187 -9.02 28.45 7.13
C TYR A 187 -8.34 27.08 7.16
N TRP A 188 -8.74 26.22 8.09
CA TRP A 188 -8.20 24.86 8.15
C TRP A 188 -8.57 24.03 6.91
N LEU A 189 -9.83 24.08 6.46
CA LEU A 189 -10.29 23.39 5.24
C LEU A 189 -9.53 23.88 4.01
N ALA A 190 -9.31 25.20 3.88
CA ALA A 190 -8.55 25.78 2.77
C ALA A 190 -7.10 25.28 2.78
N ALA A 191 -6.46 25.23 3.95
CA ALA A 191 -5.11 24.67 4.08
C ALA A 191 -5.08 23.17 3.72
N ALA A 192 -6.04 22.38 4.20
CA ALA A 192 -6.15 20.96 3.86
C ALA A 192 -6.38 20.76 2.35
N CYS A 193 -7.24 21.57 1.74
CA CYS A 193 -7.50 21.57 0.30
C CYS A 193 -6.23 21.90 -0.49
N ALA A 194 -5.49 22.92 -0.08
CA ALA A 194 -4.23 23.31 -0.70
C ALA A 194 -3.19 22.18 -0.64
N ILE A 195 -2.97 21.63 0.55
CA ILE A 195 -1.97 20.57 0.76
C ILE A 195 -2.33 19.32 -0.03
N ALA A 196 -3.58 18.84 0.09
CA ALA A 196 -4.03 17.64 -0.62
C ALA A 196 -3.93 17.81 -2.15
N SER A 197 -4.31 18.98 -2.67
CA SER A 197 -4.27 19.27 -4.11
C SER A 197 -2.85 19.41 -4.67
N LEU A 198 -1.86 19.67 -3.82
CA LEU A 198 -0.43 19.71 -4.20
C LEU A 198 0.24 18.33 -4.18
N CYS A 199 -0.46 17.27 -3.78
CA CYS A 199 0.12 15.93 -3.64
C CYS A 199 0.14 15.12 -4.94
N ASN A 200 -0.96 15.12 -5.70
CA ASN A 200 -1.01 14.42 -6.98
C ASN A 200 -2.08 14.99 -7.92
N GLU A 201 -2.14 14.45 -9.13
CA GLU A 201 -2.88 15.03 -10.24
C GLU A 201 -4.41 14.81 -10.15
N PHE A 202 -4.88 13.83 -9.37
CA PHE A 202 -6.30 13.50 -9.28
C PHE A 202 -6.96 13.89 -7.94
N THR A 203 -6.21 14.07 -6.85
CA THR A 203 -6.76 14.56 -5.58
C THR A 203 -7.52 15.89 -5.69
N PRO A 204 -7.09 16.90 -6.50
CA PRO A 204 -7.87 18.13 -6.67
C PRO A 204 -9.29 17.87 -7.18
N VAL A 205 -9.47 16.87 -8.04
CA VAL A 205 -10.79 16.49 -8.59
C VAL A 205 -11.68 15.95 -7.49
N TRP A 206 -11.15 15.09 -6.62
CA TRP A 206 -11.87 14.61 -5.43
C TRP A 206 -12.30 15.76 -4.52
N VAL A 207 -11.38 16.65 -4.18
CA VAL A 207 -11.65 17.80 -3.30
C VAL A 207 -12.72 18.71 -3.91
N LEU A 208 -12.61 19.04 -5.21
CA LEU A 208 -13.62 19.85 -5.91
C LEU A 208 -14.98 19.16 -5.95
N GLY A 209 -15.00 17.85 -6.21
CA GLY A 209 -16.21 17.03 -6.17
C GLY A 209 -16.96 17.23 -4.85
N TRP A 210 -16.25 17.09 -3.72
CA TRP A 210 -16.81 17.24 -2.38
C TRP A 210 -17.26 18.66 -2.04
N ILE A 211 -16.48 19.68 -2.41
CA ILE A 211 -16.87 21.09 -2.22
C ILE A 211 -18.14 21.40 -3.02
N LEU A 212 -18.19 21.00 -4.29
CA LEU A 212 -19.34 21.20 -5.17
C LEU A 212 -20.58 20.49 -4.63
N GLY A 213 -20.43 19.24 -4.18
CA GLY A 213 -21.52 18.51 -3.55
C GLY A 213 -22.05 19.17 -2.31
N SER A 214 -21.18 19.58 -1.39
CA SER A 214 -21.58 20.29 -0.18
C SER A 214 -22.35 21.57 -0.52
N PHE A 215 -21.85 22.35 -1.49
CA PHE A 215 -22.52 23.55 -1.98
C PHE A 215 -23.90 23.25 -2.58
N LEU A 216 -23.99 22.30 -3.52
CA LEU A 216 -25.24 21.92 -4.19
C LEU A 216 -26.26 21.40 -3.18
N LEU A 217 -25.84 20.58 -2.22
CA LEU A 217 -26.72 20.06 -1.18
C LEU A 217 -27.20 21.19 -0.28
N ARG A 218 -26.35 22.15 0.11
CA ARG A 218 -26.80 23.35 0.85
C ARG A 218 -27.77 24.18 0.04
N TRP A 219 -27.55 24.32 -1.27
CA TRP A 219 -28.47 25.04 -2.15
C TRP A 219 -29.85 24.38 -2.25
N LEU A 220 -29.89 23.05 -2.34
CA LEU A 220 -31.14 22.29 -2.42
C LEU A 220 -31.87 22.21 -1.06
N THR A 221 -31.13 22.10 0.04
CA THR A 221 -31.69 21.73 1.35
C THR A 221 -31.70 22.85 2.39
N GLN A 222 -30.84 23.86 2.23
CA GLN A 222 -30.52 24.88 3.24
C GLN A 222 -30.27 26.26 2.62
N ARG A 223 -31.15 26.75 1.75
CA ARG A 223 -30.97 28.04 1.03
C ARG A 223 -30.53 29.21 1.93
N ALA A 224 -31.02 29.28 3.17
CA ALA A 224 -30.64 30.32 4.13
C ALA A 224 -29.17 30.27 4.60
N ASN A 225 -28.51 29.11 4.50
CA ASN A 225 -27.15 28.83 4.96
C ASN A 225 -26.25 28.32 3.81
N LEU A 226 -26.41 28.89 2.61
CA LEU A 226 -25.68 28.45 1.42
C LEU A 226 -24.15 28.55 1.55
N GLN A 227 -23.65 29.59 2.24
CA GLN A 227 -22.21 29.86 2.41
C GLN A 227 -21.44 29.88 1.07
N ALA A 228 -21.98 30.60 0.07
CA ALA A 228 -21.43 30.59 -1.28
C ALA A 228 -19.99 31.11 -1.34
N LEU A 229 -19.68 32.17 -0.59
CA LEU A 229 -18.34 32.74 -0.54
C LEU A 229 -17.33 31.73 0.03
N GLU A 230 -17.69 31.05 1.12
CA GLU A 230 -16.84 30.07 1.77
C GLU A 230 -16.52 28.89 0.85
N HIS A 231 -17.53 28.36 0.13
CA HIS A 231 -17.29 27.29 -0.86
C HIS A 231 -16.47 27.80 -2.05
N ALA A 232 -16.69 29.04 -2.49
CA ALA A 232 -15.89 29.65 -3.55
C ALA A 232 -14.41 29.81 -3.13
N ILE A 233 -14.14 30.17 -1.88
CA ILE A 233 -12.77 30.22 -1.33
C ILE A 233 -12.13 28.84 -1.39
N LEU A 234 -12.80 27.80 -0.86
CA LEU A 234 -12.28 26.44 -0.88
C LEU A 234 -12.00 25.97 -2.32
N ALA A 235 -12.97 26.16 -3.22
CA ALA A 235 -12.82 25.78 -4.62
C ALA A 235 -11.69 26.55 -5.31
N SER A 236 -11.56 27.85 -5.06
CA SER A 236 -10.50 28.68 -5.65
C SER A 236 -9.11 28.22 -5.20
N VAL A 237 -8.95 27.90 -3.91
CA VAL A 237 -7.69 27.37 -3.37
C VAL A 237 -7.36 26.02 -4.01
N THR A 238 -8.32 25.10 -4.09
CA THR A 238 -8.17 23.79 -4.74
C THR A 238 -7.82 23.92 -6.22
N VAL A 239 -8.50 24.80 -6.97
CA VAL A 239 -8.21 25.03 -8.40
C VAL A 239 -6.82 25.63 -8.58
N ALA A 240 -6.45 26.65 -7.80
CA ALA A 240 -5.15 27.30 -7.94
C ALA A 240 -3.99 26.35 -7.63
N THR A 241 -4.10 25.56 -6.56
CA THR A 241 -3.08 24.58 -6.18
C THR A 241 -3.08 23.35 -7.09
N GLY A 242 -4.25 22.86 -7.50
CA GLY A 242 -4.37 21.80 -8.50
C GLY A 242 -3.78 22.22 -9.84
N ALA A 243 -3.94 23.48 -10.26
CA ALA A 243 -3.32 24.03 -11.47
C ALA A 243 -1.78 23.99 -11.39
N VAL A 244 -1.19 24.28 -10.22
CA VAL A 244 0.26 24.16 -10.01
C VAL A 244 0.74 22.73 -10.29
N VAL A 245 0.01 21.72 -9.83
CA VAL A 245 0.36 20.31 -10.09
C VAL A 245 0.12 19.95 -11.55
N LEU A 246 -1.06 20.25 -12.09
CA LEU A 246 -1.48 19.83 -13.43
C LEU A 246 -0.62 20.43 -14.54
N PHE A 247 -0.28 21.73 -14.42
CA PHE A 247 0.51 22.46 -15.42
C PHE A 247 2.03 22.38 -15.18
N ALA A 248 2.48 21.52 -14.28
CA ALA A 248 3.90 21.33 -14.07
C ALA A 248 4.59 20.80 -15.35
N PRO A 249 5.70 21.42 -15.81
CA PRO A 249 6.42 20.97 -17.00
C PRO A 249 6.87 19.51 -16.93
N GLY A 250 7.22 19.02 -15.74
CA GLY A 250 7.63 17.64 -15.54
C GLY A 250 6.56 16.62 -15.92
N ASN A 251 5.28 16.97 -15.81
CA ASN A 251 4.19 16.09 -16.25
C ASN A 251 4.21 15.86 -17.77
N ALA A 252 4.60 16.87 -18.55
CA ALA A 252 4.73 16.73 -20.00
C ALA A 252 5.92 15.84 -20.37
N VAL A 253 7.06 16.00 -19.68
CA VAL A 253 8.24 15.16 -19.85
C VAL A 253 7.91 13.70 -19.53
N ARG A 254 7.25 13.45 -18.39
CA ARG A 254 6.82 12.11 -18.00
C ARG A 254 5.80 11.53 -18.98
N ARG A 255 4.81 12.31 -19.43
CA ARG A 255 3.82 11.84 -20.42
C ARG A 255 4.48 11.44 -21.75
N ALA A 256 5.54 12.13 -22.17
CA ALA A 256 6.26 11.79 -23.39
C ALA A 256 6.94 10.41 -23.34
N GLN A 257 7.10 9.81 -22.15
CA GLN A 257 7.61 8.45 -21.98
C GLN A 257 6.55 7.36 -22.27
N TYR A 258 5.26 7.75 -22.32
CA TYR A 258 4.14 6.83 -22.55
C TYR A 258 3.52 7.11 -23.92
N SER A 259 3.97 6.37 -24.94
CA SER A 259 3.53 6.57 -26.33
C SER A 259 2.02 6.38 -26.56
N ALA A 260 1.37 5.58 -25.71
CA ALA A 260 -0.07 5.35 -25.77
C ALA A 260 -0.90 6.35 -24.92
N GLY A 261 -0.25 7.25 -24.18
CA GLY A 261 -0.92 8.29 -23.41
C GLY A 261 -1.71 9.25 -24.30
N GLY A 262 -2.84 9.75 -23.81
CA GLY A 262 -3.70 10.70 -24.53
C GLY A 262 -4.83 10.07 -25.36
N ALA A 263 -4.90 8.74 -25.46
CA ALA A 263 -5.97 8.03 -26.16
C ALA A 263 -7.31 8.11 -25.38
N LEU A 264 -8.11 9.15 -25.62
CA LEU A 264 -9.31 9.47 -24.85
C LEU A 264 -10.33 8.32 -24.79
N GLU A 265 -10.75 7.79 -25.94
CA GLU A 265 -11.78 6.75 -26.01
C GLU A 265 -11.35 5.46 -25.31
N GLN A 266 -10.14 4.97 -25.63
CA GLN A 266 -9.57 3.78 -24.98
C GLN A 266 -9.43 3.98 -23.47
N SER A 267 -9.03 5.18 -23.03
CA SER A 267 -8.89 5.50 -21.60
C SER A 267 -10.22 5.48 -20.88
N LEU A 268 -11.30 6.00 -21.49
CA LEU A 268 -12.65 5.94 -20.93
C LEU A 268 -13.12 4.50 -20.77
N GLN A 269 -12.89 3.64 -21.77
CA GLN A 269 -13.29 2.23 -21.75
C GLN A 269 -12.49 1.42 -20.71
N LEU A 270 -11.16 1.53 -20.71
CA LEU A 270 -10.30 0.81 -19.77
C LEU A 270 -10.51 1.28 -18.33
N ALA A 271 -10.81 2.56 -18.12
CA ALA A 271 -11.14 3.09 -16.80
C ALA A 271 -12.40 2.46 -16.21
N VAL A 272 -13.39 2.07 -17.03
CA VAL A 272 -14.56 1.33 -16.53
C VAL A 272 -14.12 -0.02 -15.98
N SER A 273 -13.30 -0.76 -16.71
CA SER A 273 -12.79 -2.06 -16.27
C SER A 273 -11.99 -1.95 -14.97
N ASP A 274 -11.06 -1.00 -14.89
CA ASP A 274 -10.24 -0.81 -13.69
C ASP A 274 -11.08 -0.34 -12.49
N PHE A 275 -12.04 0.56 -12.72
CA PHE A 275 -12.99 1.00 -11.69
C PHE A 275 -13.84 -0.17 -11.18
N THR A 276 -14.37 -1.01 -12.08
CA THR A 276 -15.10 -2.22 -11.71
C THR A 276 -14.22 -3.17 -10.90
N GLN A 277 -12.94 -3.31 -11.25
CA GLN A 277 -12.00 -4.12 -10.46
C GLN A 277 -11.81 -3.56 -9.04
N SER A 278 -11.65 -2.25 -8.89
CA SER A 278 -11.52 -1.60 -7.57
C SER A 278 -12.79 -1.74 -6.73
N ILE A 279 -13.98 -1.57 -7.34
CA ILE A 279 -15.27 -1.79 -6.68
C ILE A 279 -15.41 -3.25 -6.24
N ASN A 280 -15.12 -4.21 -7.12
CA ASN A 280 -15.16 -5.63 -6.78
C ASN A 280 -14.19 -5.97 -5.66
N HIS A 281 -12.99 -5.39 -5.65
CA HIS A 281 -12.02 -5.57 -4.56
C HIS A 281 -12.58 -5.07 -3.22
N VAL A 282 -13.11 -3.84 -3.18
CA VAL A 282 -13.68 -3.24 -1.98
C VAL A 282 -14.89 -4.03 -1.45
N PHE A 283 -15.81 -4.45 -2.33
CA PHE A 283 -17.02 -5.18 -1.91
C PHE A 283 -16.80 -6.68 -1.69
N ALA A 284 -15.73 -7.27 -2.21
CA ALA A 284 -15.36 -8.66 -1.90
C ALA A 284 -14.60 -8.79 -0.57
N ALA A 285 -14.05 -7.68 -0.04
CA ALA A 285 -13.31 -7.68 1.22
C ALA A 285 -14.26 -7.87 2.42
N PRO A 286 -14.18 -9.00 3.15
CA PRO A 286 -15.07 -9.28 4.28
C PRO A 286 -14.98 -8.22 5.38
N GLU A 287 -13.79 -7.65 5.58
CA GLU A 287 -13.57 -6.62 6.59
C GLU A 287 -14.32 -5.32 6.27
N VAL A 288 -14.49 -4.95 4.99
CA VAL A 288 -15.30 -3.80 4.57
C VAL A 288 -16.77 -4.07 4.82
N ILE A 289 -17.27 -5.27 4.48
CA ILE A 289 -18.67 -5.64 4.70
C ILE A 289 -18.99 -5.59 6.20
N ILE A 290 -18.17 -6.22 7.03
CA ILE A 290 -18.31 -6.25 8.49
C ILE A 290 -18.26 -4.83 9.06
N TRP A 291 -17.35 -4.00 8.56
CA TRP A 291 -17.27 -2.58 8.93
C TRP A 291 -18.56 -1.82 8.60
N LEU A 292 -19.07 -1.91 7.38
CA LEU A 292 -20.28 -1.20 6.96
C LEU A 292 -21.51 -1.66 7.73
N VAL A 293 -21.64 -2.97 8.00
CA VAL A 293 -22.68 -3.51 8.88
C VAL A 293 -22.54 -2.96 10.30
N GLY A 294 -21.31 -2.90 10.82
CA GLY A 294 -20.99 -2.31 12.13
C GLY A 294 -21.39 -0.84 12.22
N VAL A 295 -21.03 -0.04 11.21
CA VAL A 295 -21.39 1.39 11.08
C VAL A 295 -22.91 1.55 11.06
N ALA A 296 -23.61 0.72 10.29
CA ALA A 296 -25.07 0.75 10.19
C ALA A 296 -25.74 0.43 11.53
N ALA A 297 -25.38 -0.71 12.12
CA ALA A 297 -25.94 -1.19 13.38
C ALA A 297 -25.67 -0.20 14.53
N PHE A 298 -24.43 0.32 14.61
CA PHE A 298 -24.06 1.28 15.64
C PHE A 298 -24.82 2.60 15.48
N SER A 299 -24.95 3.12 14.25
CA SER A 299 -25.71 4.34 13.97
C SER A 299 -27.21 4.18 14.28
N LEU A 300 -27.78 3.00 14.00
CA LEU A 300 -29.17 2.67 14.35
C LEU A 300 -29.39 2.59 15.88
N SER A 301 -28.40 2.08 16.63
CA SER A 301 -28.53 1.79 18.07
C SER A 301 -28.64 3.03 18.96
N LYS A 302 -28.05 4.16 18.53
CA LYS A 302 -28.02 5.41 19.29
C LYS A 302 -28.26 6.62 18.38
N PRO A 303 -29.51 6.79 17.94
CA PRO A 303 -29.86 7.78 16.96
C PRO A 303 -30.10 9.12 17.65
N GLU A 304 -29.05 9.92 17.68
CA GLU A 304 -28.99 11.19 18.42
C GLU A 304 -29.51 12.37 17.60
N TRP A 305 -29.67 12.18 16.29
CA TRP A 305 -29.84 13.29 15.37
C TRP A 305 -31.30 13.55 15.01
N ARG A 306 -32.03 14.08 15.99
CA ARG A 306 -33.47 14.35 15.86
C ARG A 306 -33.83 15.59 15.02
N GLN A 307 -32.85 16.41 14.59
CA GLN A 307 -33.12 17.71 13.97
C GLN A 307 -32.94 17.76 12.45
N ALA A 308 -32.25 16.79 11.84
CA ALA A 308 -32.11 16.77 10.39
C ALA A 308 -33.45 16.37 9.73
N ARG A 309 -33.87 17.13 8.71
CA ARG A 309 -35.05 16.75 7.93
C ARG A 309 -34.75 15.43 7.21
N LEU A 310 -35.59 14.41 7.41
CA LEU A 310 -35.41 13.06 6.86
C LEU A 310 -35.07 13.05 5.35
N GLY A 311 -35.69 13.90 4.54
CA GLY A 311 -35.37 13.97 3.11
C GLY A 311 -33.92 14.35 2.81
N HIS A 312 -33.28 15.18 3.65
CA HIS A 312 -31.90 15.61 3.43
C HIS A 312 -30.90 14.47 3.60
N LEU A 313 -31.14 13.58 4.58
CA LEU A 313 -30.25 12.46 4.85
C LEU A 313 -30.11 11.51 3.66
N VAL A 314 -31.21 11.19 2.99
CA VAL A 314 -31.18 10.32 1.81
C VAL A 314 -30.38 10.96 0.68
N VAL A 315 -30.61 12.25 0.40
CA VAL A 315 -29.89 12.95 -0.67
C VAL A 315 -28.39 13.03 -0.36
N VAL A 316 -28.02 13.30 0.89
CA VAL A 316 -26.61 13.32 1.34
C VAL A 316 -25.97 11.94 1.17
N SER A 317 -26.63 10.87 1.63
CA SER A 317 -26.14 9.49 1.49
C SER A 317 -25.95 9.09 0.03
N VAL A 318 -26.93 9.40 -0.83
CA VAL A 318 -26.87 9.12 -2.27
C VAL A 318 -25.70 9.88 -2.89
N TYR A 319 -25.57 11.17 -2.60
CA TYR A 319 -24.47 11.98 -3.13
C TYR A 319 -23.11 11.46 -2.67
N LEU A 320 -22.94 11.07 -1.40
CA LEU A 320 -21.67 10.53 -0.91
C LEU A 320 -21.28 9.24 -1.64
N LEU A 321 -22.24 8.34 -1.88
CA LEU A 321 -22.03 7.11 -2.62
C LEU A 321 -21.64 7.37 -4.08
N PHE A 322 -22.48 8.12 -4.80
CA PHE A 322 -22.25 8.39 -6.22
C PHE A 322 -21.06 9.31 -6.46
N GLY A 323 -20.83 10.28 -5.57
CA GLY A 323 -19.68 11.18 -5.62
C GLY A 323 -18.36 10.42 -5.45
N ALA A 324 -18.28 9.53 -4.47
CA ALA A 324 -17.10 8.68 -4.29
C ALA A 324 -16.87 7.75 -5.48
N ALA A 325 -17.93 7.10 -5.98
CA ALA A 325 -17.85 6.24 -7.16
C ALA A 325 -17.39 7.00 -8.42
N LEU A 326 -17.96 8.19 -8.66
CA LEU A 326 -17.59 9.02 -9.81
C LEU A 326 -16.13 9.49 -9.72
N CYS A 327 -15.69 9.96 -8.55
CA CYS A 327 -14.31 10.42 -8.39
C CYS A 327 -13.31 9.27 -8.52
N ALA A 328 -13.66 8.06 -8.06
CA ALA A 328 -12.84 6.87 -8.27
C ALA A 328 -12.72 6.51 -9.75
N TYR A 329 -13.83 6.52 -10.50
CA TYR A 329 -13.80 6.35 -11.94
C TYR A 329 -12.90 7.39 -12.62
N VAL A 330 -13.04 8.66 -12.25
CA VAL A 330 -12.22 9.74 -12.83
C VAL A 330 -10.74 9.58 -12.50
N ALA A 331 -10.38 9.09 -11.32
CA ALA A 331 -8.98 8.80 -10.99
C ALA A 331 -8.40 7.71 -11.89
N HIS A 332 -9.13 6.61 -12.14
CA HIS A 332 -8.73 5.57 -13.09
C HIS A 332 -8.62 6.11 -14.52
N PHE A 333 -9.56 6.96 -14.93
CA PHE A 333 -9.50 7.64 -16.22
C PHE A 333 -8.26 8.51 -16.35
N ILE A 334 -7.91 9.32 -15.34
CA ILE A 334 -6.69 10.15 -15.34
C ILE A 334 -5.44 9.27 -15.44
N GLY A 335 -5.39 8.15 -14.74
CA GLY A 335 -4.31 7.16 -14.84
C GLY A 335 -4.12 6.64 -16.27
N ARG A 336 -5.20 6.11 -16.86
CA ARG A 336 -5.20 5.59 -18.24
C ARG A 336 -4.89 6.67 -19.26
N TYR A 337 -5.47 7.85 -19.12
CA TYR A 337 -5.26 8.94 -20.06
C TYR A 337 -3.82 9.46 -20.01
N SER A 338 -3.21 9.52 -18.82
CA SER A 338 -1.86 10.08 -18.66
C SER A 338 -0.75 9.10 -19.01
N ALA A 339 -0.90 7.81 -18.69
CA ALA A 339 0.17 6.81 -18.81
C ALA A 339 -0.20 5.58 -19.66
N ALA A 340 -1.44 5.45 -20.14
CA ALA A 340 -1.99 4.23 -20.75
C ALA A 340 -1.96 2.97 -19.86
N GLU A 341 -1.51 3.10 -18.63
CA GLU A 341 -1.39 2.04 -17.64
C GLU A 341 -2.51 2.13 -16.60
N ASN A 342 -2.76 1.02 -15.92
CA ASN A 342 -3.60 1.05 -14.73
C ASN A 342 -2.95 1.94 -13.66
N LEU A 343 -3.75 2.47 -12.73
CA LEU A 343 -3.23 3.17 -11.58
C LEU A 343 -2.23 2.28 -10.83
N ALA A 344 -1.06 2.84 -10.53
CA ALA A 344 -0.10 2.22 -9.64
C ALA A 344 -0.75 1.92 -8.28
N SER A 345 -0.31 0.85 -7.61
CA SER A 345 -0.93 0.37 -6.37
C SER A 345 -1.05 1.46 -5.29
N ARG A 346 -0.09 2.39 -5.18
CA ARG A 346 -0.18 3.59 -4.33
C ARG A 346 -1.39 4.48 -4.61
N ALA A 347 -1.68 4.75 -5.88
CA ALA A 347 -2.82 5.58 -6.27
C ALA A 347 -4.13 4.82 -6.06
N ARG A 348 -4.12 3.49 -6.26
CA ARG A 348 -5.27 2.65 -5.93
C ARG A 348 -5.56 2.61 -4.43
N ASN A 349 -4.55 2.64 -3.56
CA ASN A 349 -4.76 2.77 -2.11
C ASN A 349 -5.61 4.02 -1.79
N GLU A 350 -5.24 5.19 -2.32
CA GLU A 350 -6.02 6.43 -2.11
C GLU A 350 -7.45 6.29 -2.66
N VAL A 351 -7.62 5.78 -3.89
CA VAL A 351 -8.95 5.63 -4.52
C VAL A 351 -9.85 4.69 -3.71
N GLU A 352 -9.35 3.52 -3.32
CA GLU A 352 -10.13 2.52 -2.59
C GLU A 352 -10.39 2.98 -1.15
N GLY A 353 -9.44 3.64 -0.50
CA GLY A 353 -9.64 4.25 0.82
C GLY A 353 -10.71 5.35 0.82
N LEU A 354 -10.73 6.20 -0.21
CA LEU A 354 -11.77 7.23 -0.37
C LEU A 354 -13.14 6.64 -0.73
N LEU A 355 -13.19 5.53 -1.47
CA LEU A 355 -14.43 4.77 -1.68
C LEU A 355 -14.98 4.21 -0.36
N ILE A 356 -14.14 3.57 0.45
CA ILE A 356 -14.52 3.03 1.76
C ILE A 356 -14.98 4.15 2.69
N ALA A 357 -14.31 5.30 2.69
CA ALA A 357 -14.75 6.48 3.44
C ALA A 357 -16.13 6.96 2.96
N GLY A 358 -16.32 7.18 1.66
CA GLY A 358 -17.61 7.58 1.08
C GLY A 358 -18.75 6.63 1.45
N LEU A 359 -18.51 5.32 1.39
CA LEU A 359 -19.45 4.28 1.83
C LEU A 359 -19.75 4.37 3.32
N THR A 360 -18.73 4.57 4.16
CA THR A 360 -18.86 4.72 5.62
C THR A 360 -19.80 5.87 5.97
N PHE A 361 -19.58 7.06 5.39
CA PHE A 361 -20.45 8.21 5.60
C PHE A 361 -21.86 7.94 5.07
N SER A 362 -21.99 7.40 3.86
CA SER A 362 -23.27 7.11 3.23
C SER A 362 -24.14 6.19 4.09
N VAL A 363 -23.56 5.09 4.58
CA VAL A 363 -24.21 4.09 5.43
C VAL A 363 -24.55 4.68 6.78
N CYS A 364 -23.67 5.49 7.39
CA CYS A 364 -23.96 6.15 8.66
C CYS A 364 -25.19 7.07 8.54
N PHE A 365 -25.22 7.95 7.54
CA PHE A 365 -26.33 8.87 7.32
C PHE A 365 -27.64 8.14 6.95
N ALA A 366 -27.57 7.12 6.09
CA ALA A 366 -28.74 6.32 5.69
C ALA A 366 -29.32 5.55 6.89
N SER A 367 -28.45 5.04 7.75
CA SER A 367 -28.83 4.32 8.97
C SER A 367 -29.48 5.24 9.99
N ASN A 368 -28.98 6.47 10.15
CA ASN A 368 -29.62 7.47 10.99
C ASN A 368 -31.02 7.86 10.48
N TRP A 369 -31.18 7.97 9.16
CA TRP A 369 -32.48 8.20 8.52
C TRP A 369 -33.46 7.06 8.77
N LEU A 370 -33.03 5.82 8.51
CA LEU A 370 -33.86 4.63 8.72
C LEU A 370 -34.26 4.49 10.19
N GLY A 371 -33.30 4.69 11.10
CA GLY A 371 -33.57 4.67 12.53
C GLY A 371 -34.66 5.67 12.92
N ALA A 372 -34.62 6.90 12.37
CA ALA A 372 -35.65 7.90 12.65
C ALA A 372 -37.05 7.42 12.27
N ARG A 373 -37.21 6.79 11.09
CA ARG A 373 -38.48 6.19 10.66
C ARG A 373 -38.94 5.04 11.55
N ILE A 374 -38.03 4.14 11.90
CA ILE A 374 -38.31 3.00 12.77
C ILE A 374 -38.88 3.47 14.13
N ARG A 375 -38.34 4.56 14.69
CA ARG A 375 -38.81 5.13 15.97
C ARG A 375 -40.14 5.87 15.90
N ASP A 376 -40.54 6.36 14.73
CA ASP A 376 -41.87 6.95 14.55
C ASP A 376 -42.96 5.87 14.66
N VAL A 377 -42.61 4.60 14.39
CA VAL A 377 -43.54 3.45 14.40
C VAL A 377 -43.46 2.63 15.69
N LEU A 378 -42.27 2.46 16.26
CA LEU A 378 -42.09 1.66 17.48
C LEU A 378 -42.35 2.49 18.76
N PRO A 379 -43.14 1.98 19.72
CA PRO A 379 -43.35 2.66 20.99
C PRO A 379 -42.01 2.89 21.71
N ARG A 380 -41.87 4.07 22.35
CA ARG A 380 -40.70 4.45 23.17
C ARG A 380 -40.57 3.55 24.41
N THR A 381 -40.22 2.29 24.22
CA THR A 381 -39.84 1.41 25.32
C THR A 381 -38.34 1.58 25.63
N GLN A 382 -37.99 1.39 26.90
CA GLN A 382 -36.69 1.72 27.54
C GLN A 382 -35.49 0.87 27.03
N PRO A 383 -34.36 0.81 27.77
CA PRO A 383 -32.99 1.18 27.39
C PRO A 383 -32.24 0.13 26.52
N LEU A 384 -32.93 -0.53 25.59
CA LEU A 384 -32.39 -1.57 24.70
C LEU A 384 -31.15 -1.09 23.92
N GLY A 385 -31.03 0.21 23.67
CA GLY A 385 -29.91 0.80 22.93
C GLY A 385 -28.54 0.55 23.57
N SER A 386 -28.44 0.50 24.91
CA SER A 386 -27.15 0.29 25.58
C SER A 386 -26.68 -1.17 25.53
N ALA A 387 -27.59 -2.12 25.74
CA ALA A 387 -27.31 -3.55 25.64
C ALA A 387 -27.05 -3.97 24.18
N LEU A 388 -27.82 -3.43 23.23
CA LEU A 388 -27.61 -3.65 21.81
C LEU A 388 -26.26 -3.07 21.34
N ALA A 389 -25.90 -1.86 21.77
CA ALA A 389 -24.59 -1.28 21.46
C ALA A 389 -23.44 -2.14 22.03
N ALA A 390 -23.57 -2.67 23.25
CA ALA A 390 -22.60 -3.59 23.82
C ALA A 390 -22.47 -4.88 23.00
N LEU A 391 -23.59 -5.48 22.60
CA LEU A 391 -23.62 -6.66 21.74
C LEU A 391 -22.98 -6.40 20.38
N ILE A 392 -23.27 -5.25 19.76
CA ILE A 392 -22.66 -4.83 18.49
C ILE A 392 -21.15 -4.71 18.64
N VAL A 393 -20.64 -4.06 19.69
CA VAL A 393 -19.20 -3.92 19.92
C VAL A 393 -18.52 -5.27 20.08
N VAL A 394 -19.11 -6.19 20.85
CA VAL A 394 -18.54 -7.54 21.05
C VAL A 394 -18.58 -8.36 19.76
N ALA A 395 -19.73 -8.38 19.06
CA ALA A 395 -19.89 -9.10 17.80
C ALA A 395 -18.96 -8.55 16.72
N LEU A 396 -18.87 -7.22 16.60
CA LEU A 396 -17.99 -6.55 15.65
C LEU A 396 -16.53 -6.80 15.97
N SER A 397 -16.13 -6.82 17.26
CA SER A 397 -14.77 -7.18 17.66
C SER A 397 -14.37 -8.59 17.23
N GLY A 398 -15.26 -9.57 17.44
CA GLY A 398 -15.00 -10.96 17.04
C GLY A 398 -14.96 -11.13 15.51
N ALA A 399 -15.93 -10.52 14.81
CA ALA A 399 -15.98 -10.55 13.34
C ALA A 399 -14.77 -9.82 12.72
N SER A 400 -14.37 -8.68 13.28
CA SER A 400 -13.20 -7.92 12.81
C SER A 400 -11.90 -8.67 13.09
N TRP A 401 -11.77 -9.40 14.20
CA TRP A 401 -10.59 -10.24 14.43
C TRP A 401 -10.42 -11.27 13.31
N TRP A 402 -11.50 -11.99 12.97
CA TRP A 402 -11.48 -12.95 11.87
C TRP A 402 -11.16 -12.28 10.54
N ALA A 403 -11.88 -11.21 10.17
CA ALA A 403 -11.73 -10.56 8.88
C ALA A 403 -10.37 -9.87 8.70
N LEU A 404 -9.85 -9.20 9.73
CA LEU A 404 -8.51 -8.59 9.68
C LEU A 404 -7.40 -9.64 9.65
N SER A 405 -7.58 -10.80 10.30
CA SER A 405 -6.59 -11.88 10.29
C SER A 405 -6.54 -12.61 8.94
N ASP A 406 -7.68 -12.70 8.25
CA ASP A 406 -7.77 -13.28 6.90
C ASP A 406 -7.63 -12.24 5.77
N GLY A 407 -7.55 -10.95 6.12
CA GLY A 407 -7.43 -9.86 5.17
C GLY A 407 -6.13 -9.91 4.36
N ALA A 408 -6.15 -9.29 3.17
CA ALA A 408 -5.04 -9.35 2.21
C ALA A 408 -3.71 -8.87 2.81
N ALA A 409 -3.73 -7.83 3.64
CA ALA A 409 -2.53 -7.33 4.32
C ALA A 409 -1.97 -8.34 5.32
N ALA A 410 -2.80 -8.98 6.15
CA ALA A 410 -2.36 -9.99 7.12
C ALA A 410 -1.80 -11.24 6.41
N GLN A 411 -2.46 -11.69 5.33
CA GLN A 411 -1.96 -12.80 4.52
C GLN A 411 -0.60 -12.49 3.87
N ARG A 412 -0.37 -11.25 3.41
CA ARG A 412 0.94 -10.80 2.90
C ARG A 412 1.98 -10.77 4.01
N LEU A 413 1.65 -10.20 5.17
CA LEU A 413 2.55 -10.22 6.33
C LEU A 413 2.91 -11.65 6.74
N GLY A 414 1.95 -12.57 6.77
CA GLY A 414 2.20 -13.98 7.07
C GLY A 414 3.19 -14.63 6.11
N ARG A 415 3.07 -14.34 4.80
CA ARG A 415 3.99 -14.82 3.76
C ARG A 415 5.39 -14.22 3.89
N ASP A 416 5.48 -12.92 4.22
CA ASP A 416 6.75 -12.19 4.24
C ASP A 416 7.44 -12.17 5.61
N ARG A 417 6.79 -12.67 6.66
CA ARG A 417 7.28 -12.55 8.05
C ARG A 417 8.70 -13.11 8.22
N ALA A 418 9.01 -14.23 7.59
CA ALA A 418 10.31 -14.88 7.69
C ALA A 418 11.42 -14.12 6.93
N SER A 419 11.06 -13.33 5.91
CA SER A 419 12.00 -12.59 5.06
C SER A 419 12.32 -11.19 5.56
N VAL A 420 11.43 -10.55 6.34
CA VAL A 420 11.60 -9.19 6.88
C VAL A 420 12.92 -9.00 7.65
N GLY A 421 13.19 -9.86 8.63
CA GLY A 421 14.37 -9.72 9.50
C GLY A 421 15.70 -9.83 8.73
N PRO A 422 15.92 -10.92 7.97
CA PRO A 422 17.12 -11.09 7.14
C PRO A 422 17.31 -9.96 6.13
N PHE A 423 16.23 -9.51 5.48
CA PHE A 423 16.27 -8.40 4.53
C PHE A 423 16.74 -7.09 5.18
N TRP A 424 16.16 -6.73 6.33
CA TRP A 424 16.55 -5.51 7.05
C TRP A 424 18.01 -5.56 7.49
N LEU A 425 18.46 -6.70 8.04
CA LEU A 425 19.87 -6.86 8.46
C LEU A 425 20.84 -6.73 7.29
N ALA A 426 20.55 -7.38 6.16
CA ALA A 426 21.37 -7.28 4.95
C ALA A 426 21.42 -5.85 4.41
N SER A 427 20.30 -5.14 4.48
CA SER A 427 20.20 -3.75 4.03
C SER A 427 20.95 -2.77 4.93
N MET A 428 20.89 -2.96 6.26
CA MET A 428 21.70 -2.18 7.21
C MET A 428 23.20 -2.46 7.05
N ALA A 429 23.59 -3.71 6.82
CA ALA A 429 24.99 -4.05 6.53
C ALA A 429 25.50 -3.38 5.24
N ARG A 430 24.66 -3.36 4.20
CA ARG A 430 24.96 -2.64 2.95
C ARG A 430 25.06 -1.14 3.17
N HIS A 431 24.12 -0.53 3.91
CA HIS A 431 24.17 0.89 4.26
C HIS A 431 25.46 1.24 5.01
N ALA A 432 25.86 0.43 5.99
CA ALA A 432 27.13 0.61 6.71
C ALA A 432 28.33 0.55 5.76
N ARG A 433 28.36 -0.40 4.82
CA ARG A 433 29.43 -0.51 3.80
C ARG A 433 29.50 0.71 2.89
N LEU A 434 28.34 1.20 2.42
CA LEU A 434 28.25 2.37 1.55
C LEU A 434 28.63 3.67 2.27
N SER A 435 28.43 3.73 3.59
CA SER A 435 28.74 4.92 4.40
C SER A 435 30.23 5.07 4.74
N LEU A 436 31.06 4.06 4.49
CA LEU A 436 32.50 4.14 4.77
C LEU A 436 33.19 5.19 3.87
N PRO A 437 33.99 6.11 4.43
CA PRO A 437 34.73 7.10 3.64
C PRO A 437 35.88 6.45 2.86
N GLY A 438 36.28 7.06 1.75
CA GLY A 438 37.48 6.67 0.97
C GLY A 438 37.21 5.74 -0.21
N ASP A 439 36.27 4.81 -0.11
CA ASP A 439 35.92 3.93 -1.24
C ASP A 439 35.08 4.71 -2.26
N LYS A 440 35.60 4.89 -3.48
CA LYS A 440 34.88 5.58 -4.58
C LYS A 440 34.06 4.61 -5.43
N ASP A 441 34.56 3.41 -5.66
CA ASP A 441 33.88 2.34 -6.39
C ASP A 441 33.55 1.20 -5.42
N VAL A 442 32.27 1.04 -5.10
CA VAL A 442 31.83 0.09 -4.08
C VAL A 442 31.12 -1.09 -4.74
N LEU A 443 31.65 -2.29 -4.50
CA LEU A 443 30.98 -3.54 -4.79
C LEU A 443 30.15 -3.99 -3.58
N VAL A 444 28.88 -4.30 -3.79
CA VAL A 444 27.98 -4.80 -2.75
C VAL A 444 27.32 -6.11 -3.18
N SER A 445 27.15 -7.04 -2.24
CA SER A 445 26.44 -8.30 -2.53
C SER A 445 24.95 -8.06 -2.80
N PRO A 446 24.31 -8.85 -3.66
CA PRO A 446 22.86 -8.78 -3.90
C PRO A 446 22.06 -9.12 -2.64
N LEU A 447 20.86 -8.53 -2.51
CA LEU A 447 19.89 -8.90 -1.48
C LEU A 447 19.21 -10.20 -1.90
N LEU A 448 19.57 -11.28 -1.23
CA LEU A 448 19.04 -12.61 -1.54
C LEU A 448 17.60 -12.82 -1.06
N VAL A 449 17.14 -12.00 -0.10
CA VAL A 449 15.80 -12.04 0.47
C VAL A 449 15.13 -10.71 0.24
N PHE A 450 13.85 -10.73 -0.18
CA PHE A 450 13.18 -9.51 -0.62
C PHE A 450 11.67 -9.60 -0.37
N PRO A 451 11.19 -9.18 0.80
CA PRO A 451 9.77 -9.18 1.14
C PRO A 451 9.03 -8.12 0.32
N PRO A 452 8.07 -8.48 -0.56
CA PRO A 452 7.26 -7.52 -1.30
C PRO A 452 6.53 -6.51 -0.41
N LEU A 453 6.31 -6.84 0.87
CA LEU A 453 5.78 -5.92 1.86
C LEU A 453 6.69 -4.72 2.15
N LEU A 454 8.01 -4.80 1.97
CA LEU A 454 8.93 -3.70 2.33
C LEU A 454 9.71 -3.11 1.15
N ALA A 455 9.92 -3.84 0.06
CA ALA A 455 10.66 -3.31 -1.08
C ALA A 455 10.21 -3.93 -2.41
N ASN A 456 10.54 -3.27 -3.54
CA ASN A 456 10.18 -3.75 -4.88
C ASN A 456 11.35 -4.16 -5.80
N GLN A 457 12.52 -3.55 -5.65
CA GLN A 457 13.72 -3.95 -6.41
C GLN A 457 15.03 -3.79 -5.63
N ASP A 458 16.06 -4.54 -6.06
CA ASP A 458 17.45 -4.34 -5.64
C ASP A 458 18.21 -3.43 -6.65
N LEU A 459 19.51 -3.27 -6.47
CA LEU A 459 20.45 -2.72 -7.45
C LEU A 459 20.42 -3.50 -8.76
N VAL A 460 20.84 -2.83 -9.83
CA VAL A 460 20.99 -3.43 -11.17
C VAL A 460 22.47 -3.60 -11.51
N GLU A 461 22.79 -4.35 -12.57
CA GLU A 461 24.19 -4.56 -12.98
C GLU A 461 24.85 -3.27 -13.49
N ASN A 462 24.10 -2.47 -14.25
CA ASN A 462 24.61 -1.24 -14.84
C ASN A 462 24.70 -0.14 -13.78
N PRO A 463 25.92 0.33 -13.40
CA PRO A 463 26.10 1.34 -12.37
C PRO A 463 25.51 2.72 -12.73
N ASP A 464 25.31 3.00 -14.02
CA ASP A 464 24.79 4.29 -14.52
C ASP A 464 23.26 4.30 -14.63
N ARG A 465 22.60 3.22 -14.17
CA ARG A 465 21.14 3.08 -14.17
C ARG A 465 20.61 3.12 -12.75
N LEU A 466 19.37 3.59 -12.63
CA LEU A 466 18.62 3.51 -11.38
C LEU A 466 18.49 2.05 -10.92
N PRO A 467 18.63 1.76 -9.62
CA PRO A 467 18.88 2.72 -8.53
C PRO A 467 20.35 3.09 -8.25
N ASN A 468 21.30 2.46 -8.93
CA ASN A 468 22.72 2.52 -8.58
C ASN A 468 23.30 3.93 -8.62
N ASP A 469 22.95 4.73 -9.64
CA ASP A 469 23.46 6.09 -9.82
C ASP A 469 22.99 7.05 -8.72
N CYS A 470 21.71 6.97 -8.29
CA CYS A 470 21.19 7.76 -7.19
C CYS A 470 21.81 7.36 -5.85
N ILE A 471 21.97 6.06 -5.61
CA ILE A 471 22.62 5.56 -4.40
C ILE A 471 24.08 6.01 -4.37
N ALA A 472 24.80 5.89 -5.49
CA ALA A 472 26.18 6.37 -5.59
C ALA A 472 26.28 7.86 -5.26
N ARG A 473 25.45 8.71 -5.88
CA ARG A 473 25.40 10.15 -5.60
C ARG A 473 25.10 10.46 -4.14
N PHE A 474 24.11 9.78 -3.55
CA PHE A 474 23.72 9.96 -2.16
C PHE A 474 24.87 9.71 -1.19
N TYR A 475 25.62 8.61 -1.37
CA TYR A 475 26.77 8.25 -0.53
C TYR A 475 28.09 8.90 -0.97
N GLY A 476 28.09 9.77 -1.99
CA GLY A 476 29.30 10.40 -2.50
C GLY A 476 30.28 9.42 -3.15
N LYS A 477 29.76 8.37 -3.80
CA LYS A 477 30.52 7.35 -4.54
C LYS A 477 30.58 7.71 -6.02
N GLN A 478 31.61 7.22 -6.71
CA GLN A 478 31.69 7.27 -8.17
C GLN A 478 30.82 6.18 -8.78
N THR A 479 30.95 4.94 -8.33
CA THR A 479 30.06 3.86 -8.76
C THR A 479 29.66 2.94 -7.60
N VAL A 480 28.44 2.42 -7.68
CA VAL A 480 27.95 1.33 -6.83
C VAL A 480 27.54 0.20 -7.75
N ARG A 481 28.13 -0.98 -7.55
CA ARG A 481 27.96 -2.14 -8.43
C ARG A 481 27.57 -3.36 -7.60
N LEU A 482 26.73 -4.21 -8.18
CA LEU A 482 26.51 -5.54 -7.63
C LEU A 482 27.77 -6.39 -7.80
N ARG A 483 28.14 -7.08 -6.73
CA ARG A 483 29.10 -8.16 -6.77
C ARG A 483 28.39 -9.41 -7.30
N ILE A 484 28.62 -9.70 -8.58
CA ILE A 484 28.06 -10.84 -9.26
C ILE A 484 29.10 -11.95 -9.24
N GLU A 485 28.84 -13.01 -8.46
CA GLU A 485 29.71 -14.18 -8.46
C GLU A 485 29.58 -14.94 -9.79
N PRO A 486 30.67 -15.41 -10.40
CA PRO A 486 30.57 -16.21 -11.62
C PRO A 486 29.88 -17.55 -11.34
N PRO A 487 29.11 -18.12 -12.29
CA PRO A 487 28.39 -19.38 -12.06
C PRO A 487 29.29 -20.60 -11.91
N THR A 488 30.58 -20.49 -12.18
CA THR A 488 31.53 -21.61 -12.16
C THR A 488 31.55 -22.36 -10.83
N GLU A 489 31.60 -21.65 -9.70
CA GLU A 489 31.60 -22.30 -8.37
C GLU A 489 30.26 -22.96 -8.07
N PHE A 490 29.15 -22.29 -8.41
CA PHE A 490 27.80 -22.85 -8.29
C PHE A 490 27.66 -24.13 -9.12
N LEU A 491 28.05 -24.10 -10.39
CA LEU A 491 27.95 -25.24 -11.31
C LEU A 491 28.78 -26.43 -10.81
N ALA A 492 29.99 -26.19 -10.31
CA ALA A 492 30.84 -27.23 -9.73
C ALA A 492 30.27 -27.81 -8.43
N ALA A 493 29.66 -26.98 -7.59
CA ALA A 493 28.97 -27.44 -6.37
C ALA A 493 27.70 -28.23 -6.72
N PHE A 494 26.91 -27.74 -7.67
CA PHE A 494 25.67 -28.35 -8.11
C PHE A 494 25.89 -29.71 -8.77
N SER A 495 26.91 -29.84 -9.62
CA SER A 495 27.29 -31.11 -10.25
C SER A 495 27.66 -32.19 -9.22
N ARG A 496 28.26 -31.82 -8.09
CA ARG A 496 28.57 -32.75 -6.99
C ARG A 496 27.34 -33.12 -6.16
N PHE A 497 26.40 -32.19 -5.99
CA PHE A 497 25.16 -32.38 -5.26
C PHE A 497 24.18 -33.30 -6.00
N LEU A 498 24.09 -33.16 -7.34
CA LEU A 498 23.06 -33.77 -8.15
C LEU A 498 22.94 -35.31 -8.03
N PRO A 499 24.03 -36.11 -8.02
CA PRO A 499 23.92 -37.57 -7.89
C PRO A 499 23.33 -38.00 -6.54
N GLY A 500 23.63 -37.25 -5.46
CA GLY A 500 23.07 -37.51 -4.14
C GLY A 500 21.57 -37.27 -4.11
N LEU A 501 21.11 -36.20 -4.77
CA LEU A 501 19.69 -35.92 -4.93
C LEU A 501 18.99 -36.99 -5.77
N GLN A 502 19.55 -37.33 -6.94
CA GLN A 502 18.97 -38.29 -7.89
C GLN A 502 18.69 -39.66 -7.28
N ARG A 503 19.63 -40.18 -6.47
CA ARG A 503 19.46 -41.47 -5.76
C ARG A 503 18.31 -41.47 -4.75
N ASN A 504 17.86 -40.29 -4.32
CA ASN A 504 16.87 -40.13 -3.26
C ASN A 504 15.54 -39.53 -3.76
N ILE A 505 15.38 -39.25 -5.05
CA ILE A 505 14.16 -38.62 -5.61
C ILE A 505 12.90 -39.41 -5.22
N GLY A 506 12.94 -40.73 -5.35
CA GLY A 506 11.82 -41.61 -5.00
C GLY A 506 11.35 -41.48 -3.54
N GLN A 507 12.26 -41.09 -2.64
CA GLN A 507 12.02 -40.98 -1.20
C GLN A 507 11.63 -39.56 -0.74
N MET A 508 11.72 -38.55 -1.61
CA MET A 508 11.37 -37.16 -1.29
C MET A 508 9.86 -36.97 -1.14
N PRO A 509 9.35 -36.04 -0.32
CA PRO A 509 7.93 -35.71 -0.36
C PRO A 509 7.53 -35.18 -1.76
N ALA A 510 6.28 -35.35 -2.16
CA ALA A 510 5.77 -34.67 -3.36
C ALA A 510 5.59 -33.17 -3.07
N GLY A 511 5.77 -32.33 -4.09
CA GLY A 511 5.67 -30.88 -3.96
C GLY A 511 6.99 -30.21 -3.57
N GLU A 512 6.92 -29.04 -2.92
CA GLU A 512 8.10 -28.25 -2.58
C GLU A 512 9.00 -28.95 -1.55
N ILE A 513 10.28 -29.08 -1.87
CA ILE A 513 11.31 -29.67 -1.03
C ILE A 513 12.06 -28.56 -0.30
N ARG A 514 12.07 -28.63 1.04
CA ARG A 514 12.80 -27.70 1.89
C ARG A 514 14.18 -28.25 2.23
N LEU A 515 15.07 -27.36 2.68
CA LEU A 515 16.40 -27.74 3.16
C LEU A 515 16.32 -28.80 4.28
N SER A 516 15.32 -28.71 5.16
CA SER A 516 15.08 -29.72 6.20
C SER A 516 14.79 -31.10 5.64
N ASP A 517 14.11 -31.21 4.49
CA ASP A 517 13.77 -32.49 3.88
C ASP A 517 15.00 -33.19 3.31
N LEU A 518 15.93 -32.40 2.77
CA LEU A 518 17.24 -32.86 2.30
C LEU A 518 18.13 -33.31 3.48
N ASN A 519 18.18 -32.51 4.54
CA ASN A 519 18.96 -32.83 5.74
C ASN A 519 18.45 -34.10 6.44
N ASN A 520 17.12 -34.27 6.54
CA ASN A 520 16.51 -35.47 7.15
C ASN A 520 16.84 -36.75 6.38
N ARG A 521 17.25 -36.64 5.11
CA ARG A 521 17.68 -37.76 4.26
C ARG A 521 19.19 -37.86 4.11
N SER A 522 19.93 -37.13 4.95
CA SER A 522 21.40 -37.10 4.92
C SER A 522 21.97 -36.71 3.55
N ILE A 523 21.26 -35.88 2.79
CA ILE A 523 21.78 -35.32 1.54
C ILE A 523 22.58 -34.07 1.87
N GLU A 524 23.88 -34.12 1.63
CA GLU A 524 24.78 -32.98 1.83
C GLU A 524 24.46 -31.89 0.79
N VAL A 525 23.93 -30.77 1.26
CA VAL A 525 23.66 -29.60 0.42
C VAL A 525 24.86 -28.66 0.47
N PRO A 526 25.48 -28.32 -0.68
CA PRO A 526 26.59 -27.37 -0.72
C PRO A 526 26.21 -26.03 -0.09
N GLN A 527 27.15 -25.39 0.63
CA GLN A 527 26.91 -24.09 1.27
C GLN A 527 26.54 -22.99 0.27
N THR A 528 27.00 -23.10 -0.99
CA THR A 528 26.61 -22.19 -2.08
C THR A 528 25.13 -22.30 -2.47
N LEU A 529 24.44 -23.36 -2.04
CA LEU A 529 23.01 -23.62 -2.27
C LEU A 529 22.13 -23.33 -1.05
N VAL A 530 22.72 -22.83 0.03
CA VAL A 530 22.04 -22.67 1.34
C VAL A 530 22.16 -21.23 1.80
N GLN A 531 21.03 -20.65 2.22
CA GLN A 531 21.02 -19.41 2.97
C GLN A 531 20.03 -19.48 4.12
N GLY A 532 20.57 -19.55 5.34
CA GLY A 532 19.77 -19.76 6.53
C GLY A 532 18.97 -21.08 6.41
N PRO A 533 17.64 -21.06 6.57
CA PRO A 533 16.81 -22.25 6.46
C PRO A 533 16.38 -22.60 5.03
N ASN A 534 16.74 -21.78 4.03
CA ASN A 534 16.21 -21.88 2.67
C ASN A 534 17.28 -22.33 1.68
N LEU A 535 16.83 -22.93 0.58
CA LEU A 535 17.63 -23.13 -0.62
C LEU A 535 17.76 -21.79 -1.37
N SER A 536 18.97 -21.48 -1.82
CA SER A 536 19.27 -20.24 -2.54
C SER A 536 20.41 -20.46 -3.52
N THR A 537 20.66 -19.47 -4.39
CA THR A 537 21.89 -19.36 -5.16
C THR A 537 22.68 -18.13 -4.68
N PRO A 538 23.92 -17.92 -5.14
CA PRO A 538 24.64 -16.66 -4.88
C PRO A 538 23.92 -15.41 -5.39
N TRP A 539 22.91 -15.56 -6.24
CA TRP A 539 22.25 -14.45 -6.93
C TRP A 539 20.80 -14.24 -6.53
N GLY A 540 20.13 -15.25 -5.98
CA GLY A 540 18.69 -15.18 -5.68
C GLY A 540 18.13 -16.44 -5.04
N SER A 541 16.81 -16.54 -4.98
CA SER A 541 16.13 -17.69 -4.40
C SER A 541 16.19 -18.91 -5.33
N MET A 542 16.23 -20.10 -4.72
CA MET A 542 16.12 -21.37 -5.42
C MET A 542 14.96 -22.16 -4.83
N ARG A 543 14.02 -22.59 -5.69
CA ARG A 543 12.93 -23.49 -5.30
C ARG A 543 13.15 -24.86 -5.90
N LEU A 544 12.94 -25.89 -5.08
CA LEU A 544 13.05 -27.28 -5.48
C LEU A 544 11.67 -27.94 -5.33
N VAL A 545 11.15 -28.55 -6.38
CA VAL A 545 9.82 -29.17 -6.39
C VAL A 545 9.92 -30.59 -6.95
N ARG A 546 9.29 -31.56 -6.30
CA ARG A 546 9.13 -32.92 -6.82
C ARG A 546 7.77 -33.09 -7.48
N GLU A 547 7.78 -33.50 -8.75
CA GLU A 547 6.59 -33.89 -9.50
C GLU A 547 6.78 -35.32 -10.07
N GLY A 548 6.19 -36.30 -9.39
CA GLY A 548 6.34 -37.72 -9.76
C GLY A 548 7.79 -38.21 -9.62
N ALA A 549 8.41 -38.56 -10.76
CA ALA A 549 9.80 -39.00 -10.85
C ALA A 549 10.78 -37.88 -11.27
N LEU A 550 10.27 -36.64 -11.40
CA LEU A 550 11.03 -35.47 -11.80
C LEU A 550 11.25 -34.54 -10.60
N MET A 551 12.43 -33.95 -10.56
CA MET A 551 12.76 -32.83 -9.69
C MET A 551 12.90 -31.58 -10.53
N GLN A 552 12.13 -30.56 -10.23
CA GLN A 552 12.19 -29.24 -10.85
C GLN A 552 12.96 -28.28 -9.95
N PHE A 553 13.93 -27.59 -10.55
CA PHE A 553 14.63 -26.48 -9.93
C PHE A 553 14.20 -25.19 -10.60
N ASP A 554 13.80 -24.21 -9.80
CA ASP A 554 13.50 -22.84 -10.24
C ASP A 554 14.53 -21.91 -9.61
N LEU A 555 15.34 -21.25 -10.43
CA LEU A 555 16.30 -20.23 -10.04
C LEU A 555 15.71 -18.86 -10.38
N ASP A 556 15.45 -18.03 -9.38
CA ASP A 556 14.86 -16.71 -9.57
C ASP A 556 15.90 -15.59 -9.38
N ARG A 557 15.65 -14.45 -10.01
CA ARG A 557 16.42 -13.19 -9.97
C ARG A 557 17.87 -13.32 -10.42
N LEU A 558 18.07 -14.07 -11.49
CA LEU A 558 19.38 -14.19 -12.09
C LEU A 558 19.82 -12.87 -12.75
N PRO A 559 21.06 -12.42 -12.48
CA PRO A 559 21.66 -11.31 -13.21
C PRO A 559 21.78 -11.65 -14.70
N ALA A 560 21.58 -10.65 -15.56
CA ALA A 560 21.73 -10.77 -17.00
C ALA A 560 23.08 -11.35 -17.42
N SER A 561 24.17 -10.94 -16.76
CA SER A 561 25.51 -11.43 -17.03
C SER A 561 25.71 -12.90 -16.63
N VAL A 562 24.87 -13.44 -15.73
CA VAL A 562 24.94 -14.82 -15.24
C VAL A 562 24.10 -15.77 -16.10
N CYS A 563 23.01 -15.28 -16.69
CA CYS A 563 22.03 -16.12 -17.37
C CYS A 563 22.66 -17.03 -18.43
N VAL A 564 23.40 -16.48 -19.41
CA VAL A 564 23.99 -17.28 -20.51
C VAL A 564 25.00 -18.33 -20.00
N PRO A 565 26.03 -17.99 -19.21
CA PRO A 565 26.99 -18.98 -18.74
C PRO A 565 26.36 -20.02 -17.79
N LEU A 566 25.37 -19.63 -17.00
CA LEU A 566 24.64 -20.55 -16.12
C LEU A 566 23.74 -21.52 -16.91
N TYR A 567 22.95 -21.01 -17.85
CA TYR A 567 22.03 -21.79 -18.67
C TYR A 567 22.78 -22.86 -19.48
N ARG A 568 23.89 -22.45 -20.13
CA ARG A 568 24.79 -23.37 -20.84
C ARG A 568 25.43 -24.37 -19.88
N GLY A 569 26.02 -23.88 -18.79
CA GLY A 569 26.73 -24.72 -17.83
C GLY A 569 25.84 -25.77 -17.17
N LEU A 570 24.57 -25.46 -16.91
CA LEU A 570 23.57 -26.44 -16.46
C LEU A 570 23.31 -27.51 -17.53
N GLY A 571 23.22 -27.12 -18.81
CA GLY A 571 23.06 -28.06 -19.93
C GLY A 571 24.18 -29.10 -20.02
N ASP A 572 25.38 -28.77 -19.55
CA ASP A 572 26.53 -29.67 -19.56
C ASP A 572 26.57 -30.62 -18.35
N ILE A 573 25.70 -30.43 -17.34
CA ILE A 573 25.67 -31.29 -16.13
C ILE A 573 24.89 -32.57 -16.42
N ARG A 574 25.59 -33.71 -16.35
CA ARG A 574 24.97 -35.03 -16.47
C ARG A 574 23.86 -35.23 -15.43
N GLY A 575 22.65 -35.55 -15.90
CA GLY A 575 21.48 -35.80 -15.07
C GLY A 575 20.43 -34.70 -15.11
N ILE A 576 20.75 -33.55 -15.72
CA ILE A 576 19.75 -32.56 -16.14
C ILE A 576 19.21 -33.00 -17.50
N ASP A 577 17.89 -33.20 -17.59
CA ASP A 577 17.26 -33.65 -18.85
C ASP A 577 16.84 -32.47 -19.71
N LYS A 578 16.30 -31.44 -19.05
CA LYS A 578 15.52 -30.38 -19.69
C LYS A 578 15.74 -29.04 -19.00
N ILE A 579 15.84 -27.95 -19.77
CA ILE A 579 16.07 -26.59 -19.26
C ILE A 579 15.12 -25.61 -19.96
N GLU A 580 14.53 -24.72 -19.18
CA GLU A 580 13.60 -23.68 -19.62
C GLU A 580 14.06 -22.31 -19.09
N PRO A 581 14.22 -21.29 -19.95
CA PRO A 581 14.79 -20.00 -19.55
C PRO A 581 13.77 -18.98 -19.04
N THR A 582 12.48 -19.33 -19.02
CA THR A 582 11.43 -18.39 -18.57
C THR A 582 10.16 -19.17 -18.27
N SER A 583 9.40 -18.73 -17.27
CA SER A 583 8.06 -19.27 -16.96
C SER A 583 7.01 -19.03 -18.06
N LEU A 584 7.36 -18.32 -19.14
CA LEU A 584 6.49 -17.92 -20.24
C LEU A 584 6.87 -18.57 -21.59
N ALA A 585 8.00 -19.29 -21.67
CA ALA A 585 8.40 -19.95 -22.91
C ALA A 585 7.50 -21.15 -23.18
N ALA A 586 7.32 -21.47 -24.46
CA ALA A 586 6.45 -22.55 -24.91
C ALA A 586 7.12 -23.94 -24.84
N GLY A 587 8.02 -24.18 -23.88
CA GLY A 587 8.58 -25.52 -23.65
C GLY A 587 10.02 -25.56 -23.17
N PHE A 588 10.36 -26.71 -22.60
CA PHE A 588 11.72 -27.08 -22.23
C PHE A 588 12.57 -27.43 -23.44
N GLU A 589 13.84 -27.03 -23.43
CA GLU A 589 14.87 -27.53 -24.34
C GLU A 589 15.58 -28.75 -23.71
N ASP A 590 15.90 -29.77 -24.51
CA ASP A 590 16.67 -30.92 -24.04
C ASP A 590 18.14 -30.53 -23.84
N ALA A 591 18.76 -31.03 -22.77
CA ALA A 591 20.19 -30.84 -22.52
C ALA A 591 21.04 -31.80 -23.40
N PRO A 592 22.24 -31.38 -23.89
CA PRO A 592 22.92 -30.11 -23.65
C PRO A 592 22.40 -28.96 -24.52
N VAL A 593 22.53 -27.73 -24.01
CA VAL A 593 22.03 -26.52 -24.66
C VAL A 593 23.14 -25.83 -25.48
N SER A 594 22.82 -25.41 -26.70
CA SER A 594 23.72 -24.61 -27.54
C SER A 594 23.94 -23.17 -27.01
N GLU A 595 25.07 -22.55 -27.36
CA GLU A 595 25.33 -21.15 -27.00
C GLU A 595 24.33 -20.18 -27.63
N GLU A 596 23.92 -20.43 -28.89
CA GLU A 596 22.91 -19.63 -29.57
C GLU A 596 21.55 -19.71 -28.87
N SER A 597 21.13 -20.93 -28.48
CA SER A 597 19.93 -21.14 -27.66
C SER A 597 20.01 -20.36 -26.36
N ALA A 598 21.14 -20.44 -25.64
CA ALA A 598 21.33 -19.76 -24.36
C ALA A 598 21.27 -18.23 -24.51
N VAL A 599 21.90 -17.65 -25.54
CA VAL A 599 21.84 -16.21 -25.81
C VAL A 599 20.42 -15.77 -26.15
N LYS A 600 19.73 -16.51 -27.03
CA LYS A 600 18.35 -16.23 -27.40
C LYS A 600 17.41 -16.30 -26.19
N ALA A 601 17.53 -17.36 -25.41
CA ALA A 601 16.82 -17.59 -24.16
C ALA A 601 16.97 -16.40 -23.19
N CYS A 602 18.21 -16.03 -22.89
CA CYS A 602 18.52 -14.96 -21.95
C CYS A 602 18.21 -13.56 -22.48
N SER A 603 18.09 -13.36 -23.81
CA SER A 603 17.72 -12.06 -24.38
C SER A 603 16.25 -11.67 -24.13
N LEU A 604 15.38 -12.66 -23.93
CA LEU A 604 13.95 -12.44 -23.73
C LEU A 604 13.61 -12.14 -22.26
N ARG A 605 14.31 -12.79 -21.33
CA ARG A 605 14.21 -12.54 -19.89
C ARG A 605 15.42 -13.18 -19.20
N THR A 606 16.10 -12.44 -18.34
CA THR A 606 17.32 -12.92 -17.68
C THR A 606 17.10 -13.42 -16.25
N GLU A 607 15.93 -13.17 -15.68
CA GLU A 607 15.71 -13.29 -14.23
C GLU A 607 15.32 -14.69 -13.77
N PHE A 608 15.11 -15.65 -14.67
CA PHE A 608 14.58 -16.97 -14.30
C PHE A 608 15.26 -18.08 -15.09
N ILE A 609 15.62 -19.18 -14.45
CA ILE A 609 15.96 -20.44 -15.13
C ILE A 609 15.27 -21.58 -14.39
N ARG A 610 14.56 -22.42 -15.13
CA ARG A 610 14.02 -23.69 -14.65
C ARG A 610 14.73 -24.86 -15.30
N PHE A 611 14.95 -25.93 -14.57
CA PHE A 611 15.43 -27.18 -15.16
C PHE A 611 14.92 -28.41 -14.43
N LEU A 612 14.85 -29.53 -15.17
CA LEU A 612 14.34 -30.80 -14.70
C LEU A 612 15.45 -31.82 -14.58
N VAL A 613 15.34 -32.63 -13.53
CA VAL A 613 16.25 -33.72 -13.20
C VAL A 613 15.42 -34.98 -12.99
N SER A 614 15.64 -36.01 -13.79
CA SER A 614 15.04 -37.33 -13.60
C SER A 614 15.80 -38.18 -12.59
N ALA A 615 15.08 -39.13 -12.00
CA ALA A 615 15.67 -40.30 -11.37
C ALA A 615 16.55 -41.09 -12.37
N PRO A 616 17.60 -41.80 -11.90
CA PRO A 616 18.42 -42.65 -12.74
C PRO A 616 17.57 -43.66 -13.51
N ALA A 617 17.90 -43.92 -14.77
CA ALA A 617 17.12 -44.79 -15.66
C ALA A 617 16.94 -46.25 -15.16
N GLY A 618 17.64 -46.66 -14.10
CA GLY A 618 17.51 -47.98 -13.47
C GLY A 618 16.40 -48.12 -12.42
N ASP A 619 15.75 -47.02 -12.01
CA ASP A 619 14.71 -46.99 -10.97
C ASP A 619 13.30 -46.66 -11.53
N ARG A 620 13.08 -46.79 -12.85
CA ARG A 620 11.78 -46.51 -13.50
C ARG A 620 10.88 -47.73 -13.61
#